data_AF-A0A9D0VKG9-F1
#
_entry.id   AF-A0A9D0VKG9-F1
#
_cell.length_a   1.000
_cell.length_b   1.000
_cell.length_c   1.000
_cell.angle_alpha   90.00
_cell.angle_beta   90.00
_cell.angle_gamma   90.00
#
_symmetry.space_group_name_H-M   'P 1'
#
loop_
_entity.id
_entity.type
_entity.pdbx_description
1 polymer ?
#
loop_
_entity_poly.entity_id
_entity_poly.type
_entity_poly.pdbx_seq_one_letter_code
_entity_poly.pdbx_strand_id
1 'polypeptide(L)'
;MNRTQIVHIAEQLGVPDSFVVELCEAGIVTVEGELIPEQIVERIRVSWTLHDELGVNLAGVEVALHLLSVIERDRRTLVDEP
;
A
#
# COMPACT_ATOMS: atom_id res chain seq x y z
N MET A 1 0.39 4.33 -16.02
CA MET A 1 -0.26 3.13 -15.44
C MET A 1 -0.14 1.95 -16.41
N ASN A 2 0.63 0.91 -16.07
CA ASN A 2 0.80 -0.28 -16.89
C ASN A 2 -0.17 -1.39 -16.44
N ARG A 3 -1.22 -1.62 -17.22
CA ARG A 3 -2.34 -2.51 -16.86
C ARG A 3 -1.91 -3.96 -16.62
N THR A 4 -0.93 -4.45 -17.36
CA THR A 4 -0.41 -5.82 -17.20
C THR A 4 0.22 -6.03 -15.82
N GLN A 5 0.86 -5.00 -15.28
CA GLN A 5 1.52 -5.08 -13.97
C GLN A 5 0.53 -5.05 -12.81
N ILE A 6 -0.50 -4.24 -12.93
CA ILE A 6 -1.62 -4.20 -11.97
C ILE A 6 -2.24 -5.60 -11.85
N VAL A 7 -2.58 -6.22 -12.98
CA VAL A 7 -3.15 -7.58 -13.00
C VAL A 7 -2.18 -8.58 -12.37
N HIS A 8 -0.89 -8.50 -12.73
CA HIS A 8 0.11 -9.43 -12.20
C HIS A 8 0.27 -9.34 -10.67
N ILE A 9 0.38 -8.12 -10.12
CA ILE A 9 0.46 -7.93 -8.66
C ILE A 9 -0.83 -8.39 -7.99
N ALA A 10 -1.98 -8.02 -8.57
CA ALA A 10 -3.28 -8.37 -8.04
C ALA A 10 -3.42 -9.90 -7.90
N GLU A 11 -3.05 -10.64 -8.95
CA GLU A 11 -2.99 -12.11 -8.93
C GLU A 11 -2.01 -12.65 -7.89
N GLN A 12 -0.79 -12.09 -7.81
CA GLN A 12 0.22 -12.51 -6.82
C GLN A 12 -0.24 -12.31 -5.37
N LEU A 13 -0.98 -11.24 -5.11
CA LEU A 13 -1.49 -10.90 -3.78
C LEU A 13 -2.86 -11.50 -3.49
N GLY A 14 -3.53 -12.08 -4.49
CA GLY A 14 -4.90 -12.58 -4.35
C GLY A 14 -5.93 -11.48 -4.10
N VAL A 15 -5.70 -10.27 -4.64
CA VAL A 15 -6.57 -9.11 -4.47
C VAL A 15 -7.26 -8.75 -5.81
N PRO A 16 -8.40 -8.05 -5.79
CA PRO A 16 -9.01 -7.54 -7.02
C PRO A 16 -8.09 -6.54 -7.73
N ASP A 17 -7.96 -6.66 -9.06
CA ASP A 17 -7.22 -5.69 -9.87
C ASP A 17 -7.83 -4.28 -9.80
N SER A 18 -9.15 -4.20 -9.69
CA SER A 18 -9.88 -2.94 -9.46
C SER A 18 -9.42 -2.23 -8.18
N PHE A 19 -9.12 -2.97 -7.12
CA PHE A 19 -8.63 -2.38 -5.88
C PHE A 19 -7.23 -1.78 -6.05
N VAL A 20 -6.35 -2.46 -6.79
CA VAL A 20 -5.01 -1.93 -7.10
C VAL A 20 -5.10 -0.68 -7.97
N VAL A 21 -6.05 -0.63 -8.92
CA VAL A 21 -6.35 0.59 -9.69
C VAL A 21 -6.80 1.71 -8.76
N GLU A 22 -7.73 1.46 -7.85
CA GLU A 22 -8.23 2.45 -6.89
C GLU A 22 -7.09 3.03 -6.01
N LEU A 23 -6.17 2.19 -5.54
CA LEU A 23 -5.00 2.65 -4.79
C LEU A 23 -4.07 3.55 -5.63
N CYS A 24 -3.94 3.27 -6.93
CA CYS A 24 -3.17 4.11 -7.84
C CYS A 24 -3.87 5.44 -8.11
N GLU A 25 -5.17 5.43 -8.33
CA GLU A 25 -5.99 6.64 -8.55
C GLU A 25 -6.01 7.54 -7.30
N ALA A 26 -6.04 6.94 -6.11
CA ALA A 26 -5.91 7.64 -4.83
C ALA A 26 -4.47 8.13 -4.54
N GLY A 27 -3.48 7.77 -5.37
CA GLY A 27 -2.08 8.14 -5.16
C GLY A 27 -1.40 7.45 -3.97
N ILE A 28 -2.02 6.40 -3.41
CA ILE A 28 -1.49 5.63 -2.28
C ILE A 28 -0.28 4.79 -2.72
N VAL A 29 -0.34 4.27 -3.94
CA VAL A 29 0.76 3.54 -4.58
C VAL A 29 0.99 4.03 -6.00
N THR A 30 2.19 3.78 -6.52
CA THR A 30 2.53 4.02 -7.92
C THR A 30 3.13 2.75 -8.48
N VAL A 31 2.47 2.19 -9.49
CA VAL A 31 2.90 0.97 -10.20
C VAL A 31 3.46 1.37 -11.56
N GLU A 32 4.78 1.55 -11.61
CA GLU A 32 5.53 1.99 -12.80
C GLU A 32 6.91 1.30 -12.86
N GLY A 33 7.50 1.28 -14.06
CA GLY A 33 8.79 0.62 -14.32
C GLY A 33 8.67 -0.90 -14.46
N GLU A 34 9.73 -1.61 -14.85
CA GLU A 34 9.67 -3.08 -15.04
C GLU A 34 9.68 -3.86 -13.72
N LEU A 35 10.33 -3.32 -12.69
CA LEU A 35 10.48 -3.93 -11.38
C LEU A 35 9.72 -3.13 -10.33
N ILE A 36 8.85 -3.82 -9.60
CA ILE A 36 8.00 -3.22 -8.59
C ILE A 36 8.69 -3.37 -7.24
N PRO A 37 8.96 -2.26 -6.52
CA PRO A 37 9.59 -2.34 -5.21
C PRO A 37 8.73 -3.14 -4.23
N GLU A 38 9.38 -3.95 -3.39
CA GLU A 38 8.71 -4.74 -2.34
C GLU A 38 7.84 -3.86 -1.42
N GLN A 39 8.28 -2.63 -1.16
CA GLN A 39 7.53 -1.64 -0.36
C GLN A 39 6.16 -1.31 -0.98
N ILE A 40 6.03 -1.31 -2.30
CA ILE A 40 4.76 -1.07 -2.99
C ILE A 40 3.87 -2.30 -2.85
N VAL A 41 4.42 -3.49 -3.04
CA VAL A 41 3.71 -4.76 -2.87
C VAL A 41 3.16 -4.89 -1.44
N GLU A 42 4.00 -4.59 -0.44
CA GLU A 42 3.59 -4.62 0.96
C GLU A 42 2.53 -3.55 1.27
N ARG A 43 2.65 -2.36 0.69
CA ARG A 43 1.64 -1.31 0.86
C ARG A 43 0.28 -1.71 0.27
N ILE A 44 0.25 -2.40 -0.87
CA ILE A 44 -0.99 -2.95 -1.45
C ILE A 44 -1.59 -4.00 -0.51
N ARG A 45 -0.76 -4.92 0.01
CA ARG A 45 -1.18 -5.97 0.94
C ARG A 45 -1.82 -5.38 2.21
N VAL A 46 -1.13 -4.46 2.87
CA VAL A 46 -1.64 -3.79 4.08
C VAL A 46 -2.93 -3.03 3.78
N SER A 47 -2.98 -2.32 2.66
CA SER A 47 -4.19 -1.61 2.23
C SER A 47 -5.38 -2.55 2.04
N TRP A 48 -5.14 -3.71 1.44
CA TRP A 48 -6.17 -4.73 1.24
C TRP A 48 -6.67 -5.29 2.58
N THR A 49 -5.77 -5.64 3.50
CA THR A 49 -6.14 -6.09 4.85
C THR A 49 -7.00 -5.06 5.57
N LEU A 50 -6.62 -3.77 5.54
CA LEU A 50 -7.43 -2.70 6.14
C LEU A 50 -8.82 -2.59 5.48
N HIS A 51 -8.89 -2.75 4.17
CA HIS A 51 -10.14 -2.62 3.42
C HIS A 51 -11.08 -3.82 3.59
N ASP A 52 -10.59 -5.02 3.31
CA ASP A 52 -11.37 -6.25 3.23
C ASP A 52 -11.66 -6.82 4.63
N GLU A 53 -10.65 -6.88 5.50
CA GLU A 53 -10.82 -7.49 6.82
C GLU A 53 -11.43 -6.52 7.84
N LEU A 54 -11.08 -5.23 7.77
CA LEU A 54 -11.50 -4.22 8.75
C LEU A 54 -12.56 -3.25 8.24
N GLY A 55 -12.97 -3.34 6.97
CA GLY A 55 -14.01 -2.50 6.38
C GLY A 55 -13.61 -1.02 6.25
N VAL A 56 -12.31 -0.72 6.22
CA VAL A 56 -11.82 0.65 6.12
C VAL A 56 -11.92 1.13 4.67
N ASN A 57 -12.52 2.29 4.45
CA ASN A 57 -12.57 2.89 3.12
C ASN A 57 -11.18 3.44 2.70
N LEU A 58 -10.99 3.76 1.42
CA LEU A 58 -9.68 4.21 0.90
C LEU A 58 -9.13 5.45 1.62
N ALA A 59 -9.98 6.42 1.97
CA ALA A 59 -9.56 7.60 2.73
C ALA A 59 -9.05 7.21 4.13
N GLY A 60 -9.69 6.25 4.79
CA GLY A 60 -9.23 5.69 6.05
C GLY A 60 -7.93 4.90 5.91
N VAL A 61 -7.76 4.17 4.80
CA VAL A 61 -6.51 3.47 4.48
C VAL A 61 -5.36 4.47 4.33
N GLU A 62 -5.56 5.56 3.59
CA GLU A 62 -4.56 6.62 3.44
C GLU A 62 -4.13 7.20 4.79
N VAL A 63 -5.11 7.54 5.65
CA VAL A 63 -4.83 8.05 7.00
C VAL A 63 -4.09 7.00 7.85
N ALA A 64 -4.51 5.75 7.82
CA ALA A 64 -3.85 4.68 8.57
C ALA A 64 -2.40 4.49 8.14
N LEU A 65 -2.13 4.46 6.83
CA LEU A 65 -0.77 4.35 6.29
C LEU A 65 0.08 5.57 6.66
N HIS A 66 -0.50 6.77 6.65
CA HIS A 66 0.19 7.97 7.10
C HIS A 66 0.58 7.86 8.58
N LEU A 67 -0.35 7.49 9.45
CA LEU A 67 -0.09 7.34 10.89
C LEU A 67 0.96 6.24 11.17
N LEU A 68 0.90 5.12 10.47
CA LEU A 68 1.92 4.06 10.56
C LEU A 68 3.30 4.59 10.18
N SER A 69 3.41 5.37 9.10
CA SER A 69 4.68 5.98 8.70
C SER A 69 5.22 6.97 9.74
N VAL A 70 4.35 7.76 10.38
CA VAL A 70 4.74 8.65 11.49
C VAL A 70 5.27 7.84 12.66
N ILE A 71 4.55 6.79 13.09
CA ILE A 71 4.96 5.93 14.19
C ILE A 71 6.30 5.24 13.90
N GLU A 72 6.50 4.73 12.69
CA GLU A 72 7.78 4.12 12.29
C GLU A 72 8.94 5.08 12.34
N ARG A 73 8.71 6.34 11.93
CA ARG A 73 9.72 7.40 12.00
C ARG A 73 10.06 7.71 13.46
N ASP A 74 9.06 7.92 14.30
CA ASP A 74 9.24 8.25 15.72
C ASP A 74 9.96 7.12 16.46
N ARG A 75 9.62 5.86 16.15
CA ARG A 75 10.28 4.68 16.73
C ARG A 75 11.77 4.63 16.40
N ARG A 76 12.18 5.04 15.19
CA ARG A 76 13.61 5.08 14.83
C ARG A 76 14.35 6.14 15.64
N THR A 77 13.73 7.30 15.87
CA THR A 77 14.34 8.38 16.67
C THR A 77 14.54 8.00 18.14
N LEU A 78 13.67 7.18 18.72
CA LEU A 78 13.80 6.71 20.12
C LEU A 78 14.87 5.62 20.31
N VAL A 79 15.28 4.94 19.24
CA VAL A 79 16.33 3.88 19.30
C VAL A 79 17.73 4.45 19.04
N ASP A 80 17.81 5.65 18.47
CA ASP A 80 19.06 6.36 18.17
C ASP A 80 19.48 7.39 19.26
N GLU A 81 18.79 7.44 20.40
CA GLU A 81 19.29 8.17 21.58
C GLU A 81 20.42 7.37 22.27
N PRO A 82 21.63 7.94 22.43
CA PRO A 82 22.79 7.26 23.02
C PRO A 82 22.68 7.03 24.54
#